data_AF-A0A8S3Z5Z6-F1
#
_entry.id   AF-A0A8S3Z5Z6-F1
#
_cell.length_a   1.000
_cell.length_b   1.000
_cell.length_c   1.000
_cell.angle_alpha   90.00
_cell.angle_beta   90.00
_cell.angle_gamma   90.00
#
_symmetry.space_group_name_H-M   'P 1'
#
loop_
_entity.id
_entity.type
_entity.pdbx_description
1 polymer ?
#
loop_
_entity_poly.entity_id
_entity_poly.type
_entity_poly.pdbx_seq_one_letter_code
_entity_poly.pdbx_strand_id
1 'polypeptide(L)'
;RVTFQAMIISNGETSYVFYIYAQGAMNFNPYSSRRVQVCVNGINLDTSRNNFYKFDRVIGNTGNIGLWIYKLGYVPNYAAKCHQWFESNIKTLFGIYQWNQIVPACPCSEIAARWSFQWIPSYQQFGCYDSFPQFGQIGRRCCYTRWGSFENRMPLSGNLQMFTPFYYFSGYNHELSDTAPKEWCCYRSNLCHLYYTARPVRSCQPRFTWR
;
A
#
# COMPACT_ATOMS: atom_id res chain seq x y z
N ARG A 1 38.65 -26.05 8.23
CA ARG A 1 38.20 -24.73 7.71
C ARG A 1 36.72 -24.87 7.40
N VAL A 2 35.86 -24.08 8.03
CA VAL A 2 34.42 -24.09 7.77
C VAL A 2 34.14 -23.01 6.73
N THR A 3 33.67 -23.40 5.55
CA THR A 3 33.22 -22.47 4.50
C THR A 3 31.73 -22.60 4.38
N PHE A 4 31.01 -21.56 4.80
CA PHE A 4 29.60 -21.39 4.49
C PHE A 4 29.44 -20.11 3.67
N GLN A 5 28.42 -20.09 2.83
CA GLN A 5 28.01 -18.90 2.11
C GLN A 5 26.67 -18.44 2.69
N ALA A 6 26.59 -17.15 3.02
CA ALA A 6 25.35 -16.50 3.38
C ALA A 6 25.01 -15.50 2.27
N MET A 7 23.86 -15.69 1.62
CA MET A 7 23.36 -14.77 0.60
C MET A 7 22.14 -14.05 1.16
N ILE A 8 22.19 -12.71 1.13
CA ILE A 8 21.04 -11.88 1.48
C ILE A 8 20.35 -11.50 0.17
N ILE A 9 19.09 -11.89 0.02
CA ILE A 9 18.26 -11.47 -1.11
C ILE A 9 17.18 -10.55 -0.57
N SER A 10 17.12 -9.34 -1.10
CA SER A 10 16.07 -8.38 -0.75
C SER A 10 15.40 -7.89 -2.01
N ASN A 11 14.07 -7.82 -1.99
CA ASN A 11 13.30 -7.11 -3.01
C ASN A 11 12.96 -5.67 -2.59
N GLY A 12 13.62 -5.14 -1.55
CA GLY A 12 13.35 -3.83 -0.97
C GLY A 12 12.14 -3.77 -0.01
N GLU A 13 11.33 -4.84 0.08
CA GLU A 13 10.23 -4.99 1.04
C GLU A 13 10.48 -6.08 2.06
N THR A 14 10.95 -7.22 1.57
CA THR A 14 11.26 -8.40 2.33
C THR A 14 12.69 -8.79 2.04
N SER A 15 13.45 -8.99 3.11
CA SER A 15 14.79 -9.54 3.01
C SER A 15 14.76 -10.99 3.47
N TYR A 16 15.46 -11.84 2.74
CA TYR A 16 15.68 -13.24 3.04
C TYR A 16 17.19 -13.49 3.18
N VAL A 17 17.58 -14.39 4.08
CA VAL A 17 18.94 -14.96 4.08
C VAL A 17 18.86 -16.42 3.68
N PHE A 18 19.76 -16.78 2.78
CA PHE A 18 20.06 -18.13 2.37
C PHE A 18 21.38 -18.52 3.01
N TYR A 19 21.39 -19.60 3.79
CA TYR A 19 22.61 -20.23 4.25
C TYR A 19 22.87 -21.47 3.41
N ILE A 20 24.04 -21.53 2.80
CA ILE A 20 24.50 -22.67 1.99
C ILE A 20 25.80 -23.20 2.59
N TYR A 21 25.84 -24.49 2.89
CA TYR A 21 27.04 -25.19 3.31
C TYR A 21 27.02 -26.63 2.80
N ALA A 22 28.21 -27.17 2.46
CA ALA A 22 28.32 -28.58 2.09
C ALA A 22 28.07 -29.48 3.32
N GLN A 23 27.54 -30.68 3.10
CA GLN A 23 27.29 -31.65 4.16
C GLN A 23 28.60 -31.94 4.93
N GLY A 24 28.55 -31.81 6.26
CA GLY A 24 29.73 -31.94 7.12
C GLY A 24 30.75 -30.79 7.06
N ALA A 25 30.57 -29.79 6.20
CA ALA A 25 31.46 -28.63 6.10
C ALA A 25 31.25 -27.61 7.23
N MET A 26 30.10 -27.66 7.91
CA MET A 26 29.77 -26.84 9.07
C MET A 26 29.72 -27.70 10.32
N ASN A 27 30.88 -27.89 10.96
CA ASN A 27 31.00 -28.69 12.19
C ASN A 27 31.08 -27.74 13.40
N PHE A 28 29.97 -27.56 14.10
CA PHE A 28 29.96 -26.81 15.35
C PHE A 28 30.45 -27.74 16.46
N ASN A 29 31.61 -27.45 17.06
CA ASN A 29 32.04 -28.16 18.26
C ASN A 29 31.21 -27.65 19.46
N PRO A 30 30.26 -28.44 20.00
CA PRO A 30 29.39 -28.00 21.09
C PRO A 30 30.15 -27.80 22.42
N TYR A 31 31.35 -28.39 22.56
CA TYR A 31 32.20 -28.21 23.75
C TYR A 31 32.92 -26.88 23.79
N SER A 32 33.16 -26.26 22.62
CA SER A 32 33.49 -24.85 22.61
C SER A 32 32.17 -24.11 22.81
N SER A 33 31.97 -23.55 23.99
CA SER A 33 30.79 -22.78 24.43
C SER A 33 30.52 -21.50 23.61
N ARG A 34 30.93 -21.47 22.34
CA ARG A 34 30.60 -20.44 21.38
C ARG A 34 29.19 -20.68 20.87
N ARG A 35 28.26 -19.90 21.41
CA ARG A 35 26.90 -19.77 20.90
C ARG A 35 26.98 -19.27 19.47
N VAL A 36 26.76 -20.14 18.48
CA VAL A 36 26.51 -19.69 17.12
C VAL A 36 25.03 -19.41 17.00
N GLN A 37 24.69 -18.16 17.31
CA GLN A 37 23.34 -17.66 17.17
C GLN A 37 23.20 -17.09 15.76
N VAL A 38 22.41 -17.76 14.93
CA VAL A 38 21.97 -17.16 13.66
C VAL A 38 20.87 -16.15 14.03
N CYS A 39 21.30 -14.91 14.22
CA CYS A 39 20.43 -13.82 14.65
C CYS A 39 20.25 -12.79 13.57
N VAL A 40 19.05 -12.24 13.54
CA VAL A 40 18.69 -11.09 12.70
C VAL A 40 17.94 -10.15 13.60
N ASN A 41 18.46 -8.94 13.80
CA ASN A 41 17.91 -7.95 14.73
C ASN A 41 17.66 -8.51 16.16
N GLY A 42 18.50 -9.42 16.64
CA GLY A 42 18.41 -9.98 17.99
C GLY A 42 17.32 -11.04 18.22
N ILE A 43 16.55 -11.41 17.20
CA ILE A 43 15.55 -12.48 17.30
C ILE A 43 16.24 -13.82 17.06
N ASN A 44 16.10 -14.74 18.03
CA ASN A 44 16.56 -16.11 17.90
C ASN A 44 15.58 -16.89 17.01
N LEU A 45 16.06 -17.34 15.85
CA LEU A 45 15.23 -17.98 14.83
C LEU A 45 15.16 -19.51 14.98
N ASP A 46 15.76 -20.07 16.04
CA ASP A 46 15.46 -21.42 16.54
C ASP A 46 14.77 -21.27 17.90
N THR A 47 13.48 -21.62 17.94
CA THR A 47 12.66 -21.54 19.17
C THR A 47 12.93 -22.72 20.11
N SER A 48 13.67 -23.74 19.68
CA SER A 48 13.97 -24.92 20.50
C SER A 48 15.42 -24.91 20.95
N ARG A 49 15.64 -24.75 22.26
CA ARG A 49 16.97 -24.89 22.89
C ARG A 49 17.66 -26.24 22.64
N ASN A 50 16.93 -27.22 22.12
CA ASN A 50 17.40 -28.59 21.95
C ASN A 50 17.89 -28.89 20.53
N ASN A 51 17.68 -28.00 19.56
CA ASN A 51 17.95 -28.27 18.13
C ASN A 51 19.26 -27.66 17.60
N PHE A 52 20.02 -26.93 18.42
CA PHE A 52 21.21 -26.16 18.03
C PHE A 52 22.41 -26.96 17.51
N TYR A 53 22.35 -28.29 17.43
CA TYR A 53 23.56 -29.12 17.38
C TYR A 53 23.86 -29.77 16.03
N LYS A 54 22.96 -29.71 15.03
CA LYS A 54 23.11 -30.53 13.80
C LYS A 54 22.57 -29.89 12.53
N PHE A 55 22.90 -28.63 12.25
CA PHE A 55 22.60 -28.04 10.94
C PHE A 55 23.19 -28.91 9.80
N ASP A 56 24.32 -29.57 10.01
CA ASP A 56 25.03 -30.41 9.03
C ASP A 56 24.34 -31.75 8.65
N ARG A 57 23.40 -32.23 9.48
CA ARG A 57 22.82 -33.59 9.36
C ARG A 57 21.31 -33.62 9.25
N VAL A 58 20.67 -32.45 9.29
CA VAL A 58 19.21 -32.32 9.24
C VAL A 58 18.83 -31.72 7.89
N ILE A 59 17.77 -32.27 7.28
CA ILE A 59 17.16 -31.70 6.08
C ILE A 59 16.67 -30.29 6.44
N GLY A 60 17.16 -29.27 5.73
CA GLY A 60 16.76 -27.88 5.97
C GLY A 60 15.30 -27.63 5.60
N ASN A 61 14.80 -26.43 5.92
CA ASN A 61 13.42 -26.03 5.60
C ASN A 61 13.11 -25.91 4.08
N THR A 62 14.09 -26.20 3.24
CA THR A 62 13.97 -26.26 1.77
C THR A 62 13.85 -27.70 1.23
N GLY A 63 13.89 -28.71 2.11
CA GLY A 63 13.96 -30.11 1.69
C GLY A 63 15.36 -30.60 1.30
N ASN A 64 16.37 -29.72 1.35
CA ASN A 64 17.76 -30.05 1.03
C ASN A 64 18.65 -29.98 2.28
N ILE A 65 19.59 -30.92 2.39
CA ILE A 65 20.67 -30.85 3.40
C ILE A 65 21.61 -29.71 2.99
N GLY A 66 21.99 -28.86 3.94
CA GLY A 66 22.95 -27.78 3.66
C GLY A 66 22.34 -26.47 3.17
N LEU A 67 21.02 -26.37 3.06
CA LEU A 67 20.31 -25.19 2.56
C LEU A 67 19.18 -24.75 3.49
N TRP A 68 19.29 -23.52 4.02
CA TRP A 68 18.27 -22.89 4.85
C TRP A 68 17.88 -21.52 4.35
N ILE A 69 16.58 -21.20 4.38
CA ILE A 69 16.04 -19.90 3.99
C ILE A 69 15.31 -19.27 5.17
N TYR A 70 15.66 -18.03 5.52
CA TYR A 70 15.01 -17.29 6.60
C TYR A 70 14.49 -15.94 6.11
N LYS A 71 13.27 -15.57 6.51
CA LYS A 71 12.77 -14.20 6.36
C LYS A 71 13.37 -13.32 7.45
N LEU A 72 14.13 -12.30 7.06
CA LEU A 72 14.84 -11.39 7.96
C LEU A 72 13.96 -10.29 8.53
N GLY A 73 12.99 -9.84 7.74
CA GLY A 73 12.16 -8.70 8.09
C GLY A 73 11.23 -8.33 6.96
N TYR A 74 10.21 -7.55 7.30
CA TYR A 74 9.28 -6.94 6.36
C TYR A 74 9.18 -5.47 6.68
N VAL A 75 9.52 -4.63 5.70
CA VAL A 75 9.24 -3.20 5.72
C VAL A 75 8.31 -2.92 4.55
N PRO A 76 7.10 -2.38 4.78
CA PRO A 76 6.20 -2.07 3.69
C PRO A 76 6.81 -1.01 2.77
N ASN A 77 7.03 -1.33 1.49
CA ASN A 77 7.48 -0.37 0.49
C ASN A 77 6.27 0.28 -0.17
N TYR A 78 5.85 1.40 0.41
CA TYR A 78 4.69 2.13 -0.08
C TYR A 78 4.86 2.65 -1.52
N ALA A 79 6.09 2.92 -1.96
CA ALA A 79 6.35 3.27 -3.35
C ALA A 79 6.08 2.08 -4.29
N ALA A 80 6.56 0.89 -3.95
CA ALA A 80 6.26 -0.32 -4.73
C ALA A 80 4.76 -0.64 -4.75
N LYS A 81 4.08 -0.54 -3.61
CA LYS A 81 2.60 -0.68 -3.55
C LYS A 81 1.88 0.33 -4.43
N CYS A 82 2.33 1.59 -4.43
CA CYS A 82 1.79 2.63 -5.29
C CYS A 82 2.00 2.31 -6.78
N HIS A 83 3.21 1.90 -7.17
CA HIS A 83 3.53 1.51 -8.55
C HIS A 83 2.68 0.31 -8.99
N GLN A 84 2.62 -0.76 -8.20
CA GLN A 84 1.85 -1.95 -8.51
C GLN A 84 0.35 -1.63 -8.65
N TRP A 85 -0.19 -0.81 -7.73
CA TRP A 85 -1.56 -0.33 -7.84
C TRP A 85 -1.76 0.48 -9.13
N PHE A 86 -0.87 1.41 -9.44
CA PHE A 86 -0.98 2.25 -10.64
C PHE A 86 -0.94 1.40 -11.91
N GLU A 87 0.02 0.47 -12.02
CA GLU A 87 0.14 -0.46 -13.15
C GLU A 87 -1.13 -1.29 -13.36
N SER A 88 -1.74 -1.79 -12.27
CA SER A 88 -3.02 -2.51 -12.37
C SER A 88 -4.20 -1.64 -12.85
N ASN A 89 -4.11 -0.31 -12.67
CA ASN A 89 -5.13 0.66 -13.07
C ASN A 89 -4.85 1.31 -14.43
N ILE A 90 -3.68 1.10 -15.06
CA ILE A 90 -3.35 1.71 -16.37
C ILE A 90 -4.42 1.38 -17.43
N LYS A 91 -4.90 0.13 -17.43
CA LYS A 91 -5.90 -0.33 -18.41
C LYS A 91 -7.27 0.33 -18.23
N THR A 92 -7.58 0.85 -17.05
CA THR A 92 -8.86 1.51 -16.76
C THR A 92 -8.79 3.03 -16.95
N LEU A 93 -7.63 3.60 -17.29
CA LEU A 93 -7.44 5.05 -17.44
C LEU A 93 -8.39 5.69 -18.46
N PHE A 94 -8.67 5.00 -19.56
CA PHE A 94 -9.64 5.49 -20.56
C PHE A 94 -11.05 5.62 -19.96
N GLY A 95 -11.51 4.59 -19.26
CA GLY A 95 -12.79 4.63 -18.55
C GLY A 95 -12.81 5.69 -17.45
N ILE A 96 -11.71 5.83 -16.70
CA ILE A 96 -11.55 6.89 -15.68
C ILE A 96 -11.73 8.28 -16.31
N TYR A 97 -11.15 8.55 -17.47
CA TYR A 97 -11.31 9.83 -18.15
C TYR A 97 -12.78 10.11 -18.50
N GLN A 98 -13.51 9.11 -19.02
CA GLN A 98 -14.94 9.24 -19.32
C GLN A 98 -15.75 9.50 -18.05
N TRP A 99 -15.55 8.71 -17.00
CA TRP A 99 -16.22 8.88 -15.73
C TRP A 99 -15.91 10.22 -15.07
N ASN A 100 -14.69 10.74 -15.23
CA ASN A 100 -14.31 12.05 -14.73
C ASN A 100 -15.15 13.20 -15.35
N GLN A 101 -15.66 13.01 -16.57
CA GLN A 101 -16.57 13.96 -17.23
C GLN A 101 -18.03 13.77 -16.80
N ILE A 102 -18.47 12.53 -16.64
CA ILE A 102 -19.85 12.16 -16.29
C ILE A 102 -20.16 12.52 -14.83
N VAL A 103 -19.25 12.20 -13.90
CA VAL A 103 -19.44 12.51 -12.49
C VAL A 103 -19.38 14.03 -12.28
N PRO A 104 -20.39 14.64 -11.62
CA PRO A 104 -20.49 16.08 -11.42
C PRO A 104 -19.21 16.70 -10.87
N ALA A 105 -18.83 17.87 -11.39
CA ALA A 105 -17.71 18.64 -10.87
C ALA A 105 -17.99 19.09 -9.43
N CYS A 106 -16.92 19.27 -8.67
CA CYS A 106 -17.05 19.78 -7.31
C CYS A 106 -17.61 21.22 -7.32
N PRO A 107 -18.48 21.57 -6.36
CA PRO A 107 -18.81 22.96 -6.09
C PRO A 107 -17.53 23.75 -5.77
N CYS A 108 -17.48 25.03 -6.16
CA CYS A 108 -16.32 25.87 -5.85
C CYS A 108 -16.25 26.33 -4.38
N SER A 109 -17.32 26.12 -3.60
CA SER A 109 -17.36 26.44 -2.17
C SER A 109 -17.97 25.32 -1.33
N GLU A 110 -17.48 25.19 -0.10
CA GLU A 110 -17.95 24.19 0.86
C GLU A 110 -19.43 24.39 1.18
N ILE A 111 -19.85 25.65 1.35
CA ILE A 111 -21.26 26.00 1.59
C ILE A 111 -22.14 25.46 0.46
N ALA A 112 -21.69 25.57 -0.80
CA ALA A 112 -22.45 25.05 -1.93
C ALA A 112 -22.57 23.51 -1.93
N ALA A 113 -21.53 22.79 -1.49
CA ALA A 113 -21.59 21.34 -1.28
C ALA A 113 -22.49 20.97 -0.11
N ARG A 114 -22.34 21.62 1.04
CA ARG A 114 -23.11 21.36 2.26
C ARG A 114 -24.62 21.49 2.06
N TRP A 115 -25.05 22.47 1.27
CA TRP A 115 -26.47 22.72 0.97
C TRP A 115 -26.94 22.09 -0.34
N SER A 116 -26.19 21.16 -0.92
CA SER A 116 -26.59 20.43 -2.13
C SER A 116 -26.90 18.99 -1.79
N PHE A 117 -28.02 18.47 -2.32
CA PHE A 117 -28.39 17.06 -2.18
C PHE A 117 -27.45 16.09 -2.92
N GLN A 118 -26.54 16.62 -3.75
CA GLN A 118 -25.57 15.81 -4.51
C GLN A 118 -24.33 15.44 -3.71
N TRP A 119 -24.10 16.03 -2.53
CA TRP A 119 -22.86 15.87 -1.78
C TRP A 119 -23.15 15.51 -0.33
N ILE A 120 -22.51 14.44 0.14
CA ILE A 120 -22.65 13.89 1.50
C ILE A 120 -21.34 14.16 2.25
N PRO A 121 -21.36 14.69 3.49
CA PRO A 121 -20.16 14.85 4.29
C PRO A 121 -19.38 13.53 4.39
N SER A 122 -18.07 13.59 4.13
CA SER A 122 -17.21 12.42 4.20
C SER A 122 -16.94 12.03 5.65
N TYR A 123 -17.01 10.74 5.97
CA TYR A 123 -16.63 10.23 7.29
C TYR A 123 -15.11 10.05 7.46
N GLN A 124 -14.35 10.02 6.36
CA GLN A 124 -12.90 9.80 6.39
C GLN A 124 -12.10 11.09 6.57
N GLN A 125 -12.62 12.23 6.08
CA GLN A 125 -11.86 13.48 6.05
C GLN A 125 -12.79 14.68 6.29
N PHE A 126 -12.52 15.41 7.38
CA PHE A 126 -13.25 16.63 7.72
C PHE A 126 -13.07 17.70 6.64
N GLY A 127 -14.13 18.44 6.32
CA GLY A 127 -14.14 19.43 5.24
C GLY A 127 -14.15 18.83 3.83
N CYS A 128 -14.38 17.51 3.71
CA CYS A 128 -14.60 16.84 2.44
C CYS A 128 -16.02 16.27 2.34
N TYR A 129 -16.51 16.17 1.10
CA TYR A 129 -17.83 15.69 0.77
C TYR A 129 -17.72 14.72 -0.40
N ASP A 130 -18.32 13.55 -0.29
CA ASP A 130 -18.39 12.56 -1.35
C ASP A 130 -19.71 12.73 -2.13
N SER A 131 -19.70 12.44 -3.42
CA SER A 131 -20.90 12.50 -4.24
C SER A 131 -21.92 11.46 -3.78
N PHE A 132 -23.19 11.85 -3.77
CA PHE A 132 -24.31 10.92 -3.60
C PHE A 132 -24.19 9.79 -4.64
N PRO A 133 -24.46 8.51 -4.29
CA PRO A 133 -24.20 7.35 -5.14
C PRO A 133 -25.21 7.21 -6.32
N GLN A 134 -25.29 8.22 -7.18
CA GLN A 134 -26.15 8.25 -8.37
C GLN A 134 -25.53 7.52 -9.57
N PHE A 135 -24.20 7.35 -9.57
CA PHE A 135 -23.43 6.76 -10.68
C PHE A 135 -22.96 5.33 -10.34
N GLY A 136 -23.82 4.58 -9.64
CA GLY A 136 -23.48 3.27 -9.11
C GLY A 136 -22.36 3.36 -8.08
N GLN A 137 -21.33 2.53 -8.27
CA GLN A 137 -20.17 2.51 -7.39
C GLN A 137 -19.21 3.68 -7.61
N ILE A 138 -19.27 4.40 -8.72
CA ILE A 138 -18.29 5.47 -9.01
C ILE A 138 -18.79 6.78 -8.39
N GLY A 139 -17.85 7.58 -7.86
CA GLY A 139 -18.16 8.86 -7.25
C GLY A 139 -17.01 9.84 -7.31
N ARG A 140 -17.15 10.94 -6.58
CA ARG A 140 -16.11 11.95 -6.41
C ARG A 140 -16.10 12.46 -4.98
N ARG A 141 -14.91 12.61 -4.44
CA ARG A 141 -14.67 13.42 -3.24
C ARG A 141 -14.31 14.84 -3.64
N CYS A 142 -14.89 15.80 -2.95
CA CYS A 142 -14.56 17.21 -3.01
C CYS A 142 -14.07 17.66 -1.65
N CYS A 143 -12.88 18.24 -1.58
CA CYS A 143 -12.31 18.75 -0.34
C CYS A 143 -12.20 20.27 -0.42
N TYR A 144 -12.32 20.91 0.73
CA TYR A 144 -12.29 22.35 0.85
C TYR A 144 -11.23 22.78 1.86
N THR A 145 -10.68 23.97 1.64
CA THR A 145 -9.80 24.61 2.62
C THR A 145 -10.59 24.98 3.86
N ARG A 146 -9.89 25.34 4.94
CA ARG A 146 -10.52 25.87 6.17
C ARG A 146 -11.43 27.08 5.92
N TRP A 147 -11.22 27.82 4.84
CA TRP A 147 -12.01 28.99 4.45
C TRP A 147 -13.18 28.64 3.51
N GLY A 148 -13.40 27.35 3.26
CA GLY A 148 -14.49 26.85 2.44
C GLY A 148 -14.27 26.99 0.93
N SER A 149 -13.06 27.31 0.46
CA SER A 149 -12.72 27.31 -0.97
C SER A 149 -12.34 25.90 -1.46
N PHE A 150 -12.63 25.57 -2.71
CA PHE A 150 -12.26 24.27 -3.29
C PHE A 150 -10.74 24.02 -3.23
N GLU A 151 -10.35 22.87 -2.69
CA GLU A 151 -8.96 22.45 -2.56
C GLU A 151 -8.53 21.58 -3.75
N ASN A 152 -7.60 22.09 -4.56
CA ASN A 152 -7.08 21.40 -5.74
C ASN A 152 -5.60 20.97 -5.59
N ARG A 153 -4.97 21.26 -4.44
CA ARG A 153 -3.56 20.91 -4.22
C ARG A 153 -3.42 19.47 -3.75
N MET A 154 -2.55 18.71 -4.40
CA MET A 154 -2.16 17.39 -3.92
C MET A 154 -1.32 17.53 -2.64
N PRO A 155 -1.54 16.73 -1.58
CA PRO A 155 -2.46 15.59 -1.50
C PRO A 155 -3.83 15.90 -0.88
N LEU A 156 -4.08 17.16 -0.53
CA LEU A 156 -5.27 17.60 0.21
C LEU A 156 -6.54 17.64 -0.64
N SER A 157 -6.38 17.67 -1.96
CA SER A 157 -7.53 17.71 -2.87
C SER A 157 -8.36 16.44 -2.78
N GLY A 158 -9.64 16.60 -3.12
CA GLY A 158 -10.51 15.47 -3.41
C GLY A 158 -10.08 14.71 -4.67
N ASN A 159 -10.83 13.71 -5.07
CA ASN A 159 -10.48 12.84 -6.19
C ASN A 159 -11.71 12.14 -6.75
N LEU A 160 -11.66 11.71 -8.02
CA LEU A 160 -12.58 10.68 -8.51
C LEU A 160 -12.37 9.40 -7.69
N GLN A 161 -13.44 8.68 -7.39
CA GLN A 161 -13.43 7.43 -6.65
C GLN A 161 -14.04 6.34 -7.53
N MET A 162 -13.35 5.21 -7.65
CA MET A 162 -13.93 4.05 -8.35
C MET A 162 -15.02 3.38 -7.51
N PHE A 163 -14.91 3.49 -6.19
CA PHE A 163 -15.90 3.03 -5.25
C PHE A 163 -16.22 4.17 -4.28
N THR A 164 -17.36 4.83 -4.43
CA THR A 164 -17.89 5.76 -3.42
C THR A 164 -18.27 4.96 -2.19
N PRO A 165 -17.94 5.44 -0.98
CA PRO A 165 -18.18 4.66 0.22
C PRO A 165 -19.67 4.55 0.61
N PHE A 166 -20.53 5.31 -0.07
CA PHE A 166 -21.98 5.32 0.14
C PHE A 166 -22.73 4.34 -0.78
N TYR A 167 -22.03 3.64 -1.68
CA TYR A 167 -22.62 2.57 -2.48
C TYR A 167 -22.64 1.25 -1.67
N TYR A 168 -23.67 0.44 -1.87
CA TYR A 168 -23.92 -0.77 -1.07
C TYR A 168 -22.72 -1.72 -1.01
N PHE A 169 -22.30 -2.11 0.20
CA PHE A 169 -21.12 -2.96 0.49
C PHE A 169 -19.79 -2.52 -0.17
N SER A 170 -19.66 -1.26 -0.58
CA SER A 170 -18.45 -0.80 -1.27
C SER A 170 -17.28 -0.46 -0.34
N GLY A 171 -17.49 -0.38 0.98
CA GLY A 171 -16.48 0.14 1.92
C GLY A 171 -15.12 -0.55 1.83
N TYR A 172 -15.09 -1.88 1.66
CA TYR A 172 -13.84 -2.62 1.48
C TYR A 172 -13.15 -2.26 0.15
N ASN A 173 -13.91 -2.20 -0.94
CA ASN A 173 -13.38 -1.86 -2.26
C ASN A 173 -12.94 -0.39 -2.34
N HIS A 174 -13.65 0.51 -1.65
CA HIS A 174 -13.29 1.91 -1.47
C HIS A 174 -11.93 2.03 -0.77
N GLU A 175 -11.74 1.29 0.32
CA GLU A 175 -10.48 1.29 1.04
C GLU A 175 -9.32 0.80 0.16
N LEU A 176 -9.49 -0.33 -0.53
CA LEU A 176 -8.44 -0.89 -1.37
C LEU A 176 -8.15 -0.08 -2.64
N SER A 177 -9.17 0.53 -3.24
CA SER A 177 -9.06 1.14 -4.57
C SER A 177 -8.82 2.65 -4.54
N ASP A 178 -9.22 3.32 -3.47
CA ASP A 178 -9.25 4.78 -3.38
C ASP A 178 -8.55 5.32 -2.12
N THR A 179 -8.80 4.76 -0.91
CA THR A 179 -8.17 5.26 0.34
C THR A 179 -6.71 4.84 0.48
N ALA A 180 -6.44 3.53 0.51
CA ALA A 180 -5.13 2.97 0.78
C ALA A 180 -4.09 3.38 -0.29
N PRO A 181 -4.43 3.41 -1.59
CA PRO A 181 -3.51 3.91 -2.60
C PRO A 181 -3.17 5.39 -2.42
N LYS A 182 -4.11 6.22 -1.95
CA LYS A 182 -3.81 7.62 -1.62
C LYS A 182 -2.80 7.70 -0.49
N GLU A 183 -2.98 6.90 0.56
CA GLU A 183 -2.00 6.79 1.66
C GLU A 183 -0.62 6.35 1.15
N TRP A 184 -0.56 5.28 0.36
CA TRP A 184 0.70 4.75 -0.16
C TRP A 184 1.41 5.73 -1.09
N CYS A 185 0.69 6.33 -2.02
CA CYS A 185 1.25 7.20 -3.06
C CYS A 185 1.55 8.63 -2.58
N CYS A 186 0.72 9.19 -1.70
CA CYS A 186 0.77 10.62 -1.36
C CYS A 186 1.34 10.93 0.02
N TYR A 187 1.06 10.10 1.03
CA TYR A 187 1.47 10.38 2.42
C TYR A 187 2.68 9.54 2.85
N ARG A 188 2.83 8.35 2.28
CA ARG A 188 3.92 7.42 2.60
C ARG A 188 5.00 7.32 1.50
N SER A 189 4.81 8.00 0.38
CA SER A 189 5.79 8.12 -0.70
C SER A 189 5.63 9.45 -1.45
N ASN A 190 6.57 9.75 -2.36
CA ASN A 190 6.55 10.97 -3.18
C ASN A 190 5.91 10.75 -4.56
N LEU A 191 4.98 9.79 -4.68
CA LEU A 191 4.39 9.34 -5.95
C LEU A 191 2.94 9.80 -6.14
N CYS A 192 2.56 10.89 -5.48
CA CYS A 192 1.17 11.35 -5.46
C CYS A 192 0.62 11.65 -6.86
N HIS A 193 1.48 12.06 -7.80
CA HIS A 193 1.12 12.27 -9.20
C HIS A 193 0.57 11.01 -9.89
N LEU A 194 1.04 9.81 -9.52
CA LEU A 194 0.52 8.54 -10.06
C LEU A 194 -0.92 8.31 -9.58
N TYR A 195 -1.17 8.57 -8.29
CA TYR A 195 -2.53 8.50 -7.74
C TYR A 195 -3.49 9.41 -8.48
N TYR A 196 -3.16 10.69 -8.64
CA TYR A 196 -4.03 11.64 -9.31
C TYR A 196 -4.10 11.47 -10.83
N THR A 197 -3.19 10.71 -11.44
CA THR A 197 -3.35 10.27 -12.84
C THR A 197 -4.49 9.24 -12.95
N ALA A 198 -4.56 8.28 -12.02
CA ALA A 198 -5.60 7.26 -12.00
C ALA A 198 -6.88 7.67 -11.25
N ARG A 199 -6.83 8.71 -10.41
CA ARG A 199 -7.94 9.26 -9.63
C ARG A 199 -7.92 10.79 -9.73
N PRO A 200 -8.24 11.34 -10.92
CA PRO A 200 -8.08 12.76 -11.18
C PRO A 200 -8.96 13.63 -10.28
N VAL A 201 -8.43 14.81 -9.97
CA VAL A 201 -9.19 15.92 -9.44
C VAL A 201 -9.67 16.79 -10.61
N ARG A 202 -10.95 17.15 -10.63
CA ARG A 202 -11.54 18.05 -11.64
C ARG A 202 -11.60 19.47 -11.08
N SER A 203 -11.48 20.47 -11.95
CA SER A 203 -11.77 21.86 -11.60
C SER A 203 -13.19 21.97 -11.04
N CYS A 204 -13.37 22.90 -10.10
CA CYS A 204 -14.71 23.15 -9.56
C CYS A 204 -15.61 23.85 -10.61
N GLN A 205 -16.92 23.73 -10.43
CA GLN A 205 -17.92 24.48 -11.18
C GLN A 205 -18.77 25.33 -10.23
N PRO A 206 -18.97 26.63 -10.51
CA PRO A 206 -19.91 27.45 -9.75
C PRO A 206 -21.35 27.00 -10.02
N ARG A 207 -22.26 27.22 -9.06
CA ARG A 207 -23.67 26.76 -9.05
C ARG A 207 -24.52 27.16 -10.29
N PHE A 208 -24.03 27.98 -11.20
CA PHE A 208 -24.82 28.64 -12.25
C PHE A 208 -24.50 28.24 -13.71
N THR A 209 -23.77 27.15 -13.95
CA THR A 209 -23.53 26.68 -15.32
C THR A 209 -24.00 25.24 -15.50
N TRP A 210 -25.32 25.05 -15.55
CA TRP A 210 -25.90 23.94 -16.28
C TRP A 210 -25.97 24.36 -17.75
N ARG A 211 -25.09 23.83 -18.59
CA ARG A 211 -25.29 23.76 -20.04
C ARG A 211 -25.66 22.33 -20.38
#